data_AF-A0A212C1Q6-F1
#
_entry.id   AF-A0A212C1Q6-F1
#
_cell.length_a   1.000
_cell.length_b   1.000
_cell.length_c   1.000
_cell.angle_alpha   90.00
_cell.angle_beta   90.00
_cell.angle_gamma   90.00
#
_symmetry.space_group_name_H-M   'P 1'
#
loop_
_entity.id
_entity.type
_entity.pdbx_description
1 polymer ?
#
loop_
_entity_poly.entity_id
_entity_poly.type
_entity_poly.pdbx_seq_one_letter_code
_entity_poly.pdbx_strand_id
1 'polypeptide(L)'
;MLEGERLDAKMKRLESKYAPLHLVPLIERLGTPQQIAIAREGDLLTKERLCCGLSMFEVILTRIRTFLDDSIWRGPLPSNGVMHVDDCVEFHRLWSAMQFVYCIPVGTHEFTVE
;
A
#
# COMPACT_ATOMS: atom_id res chain seq x y z
N MET A 1 -5.16 13.92 -46.43
CA MET A 1 -5.10 13.75 -44.97
C MET A 1 -5.54 12.32 -44.69
N LEU A 2 -4.58 11.42 -44.45
CA LEU A 2 -4.82 9.98 -44.34
C LEU A 2 -5.69 9.65 -43.13
N GLU A 3 -6.74 8.86 -43.35
CA GLU A 3 -7.65 8.33 -42.33
C GLU A 3 -6.85 7.65 -41.22
N GLY A 4 -7.07 8.12 -39.99
CA GLY A 4 -6.48 7.53 -38.80
C GLY A 4 -6.97 6.10 -38.62
N GLU A 5 -6.04 5.15 -38.67
CA GLU A 5 -6.33 3.73 -38.46
C GLU A 5 -7.05 3.54 -37.12
N ARG A 6 -8.20 2.85 -37.15
CA ARG A 6 -9.03 2.62 -35.96
C ARG A 6 -8.25 1.78 -34.94
N LEU A 7 -8.17 2.25 -33.69
CA LEU A 7 -7.40 1.63 -32.60
C LEU A 7 -7.64 0.11 -32.49
N ASP A 8 -8.90 -0.30 -32.57
CA ASP A 8 -9.31 -1.72 -32.50
C ASP A 8 -8.63 -2.60 -33.55
N ALA A 9 -8.53 -2.09 -34.80
CA ALA A 9 -7.94 -2.83 -35.91
C ALA A 9 -6.43 -3.00 -35.71
N LYS A 10 -5.77 -1.95 -35.20
CA LYS A 10 -4.35 -1.97 -34.85
C LYS A 10 -4.06 -2.90 -33.68
N MET A 11 -4.88 -2.88 -32.62
CA MET A 11 -4.76 -3.78 -31.47
C MET A 11 -4.90 -5.25 -31.87
N LYS A 12 -5.91 -5.59 -32.69
CA LYS A 12 -6.08 -6.97 -33.19
C LYS A 12 -4.89 -7.47 -34.02
N ARG A 13 -4.33 -6.63 -34.90
CA ARG A 13 -3.12 -7.01 -35.67
C ARG A 13 -1.93 -7.26 -34.75
N LEU A 14 -1.79 -6.46 -33.70
CA LEU A 14 -0.71 -6.60 -32.73
C LEU A 14 -0.88 -7.86 -31.88
N GLU A 15 -2.10 -8.16 -31.45
CA GLU A 15 -2.44 -9.40 -30.75
C GLU A 15 -2.12 -10.63 -31.62
N SER A 16 -2.52 -10.64 -32.89
CA SER A 16 -2.16 -11.72 -33.83
C SER A 16 -0.65 -11.89 -34.00
N LYS A 17 0.11 -10.79 -34.02
CA LYS A 17 1.58 -10.82 -34.11
C LYS A 17 2.21 -11.49 -32.88
N TYR A 18 1.67 -11.24 -31.68
CA TYR A 18 2.20 -11.79 -30.42
C TYR A 18 1.53 -13.09 -29.98
N ALA A 19 0.52 -13.59 -30.70
CA ALA A 19 -0.17 -14.84 -30.39
C ALA A 19 0.76 -16.05 -30.15
N PRO A 20 1.89 -16.25 -30.88
CA PRO A 20 2.82 -17.34 -30.59
C PRO A 20 3.52 -17.26 -29.22
N LEU A 21 3.51 -16.08 -28.58
CA LEU A 21 4.05 -15.86 -27.23
C LEU A 21 3.00 -16.08 -26.13
N HIS A 22 1.74 -16.31 -26.48
CA HIS A 22 0.69 -16.57 -25.50
C HIS A 22 0.85 -17.99 -24.92
N LEU A 23 1.54 -18.05 -23.78
CA LEU A 23 2.08 -19.29 -23.21
C LEU A 23 1.02 -20.34 -22.90
N VAL A 24 -0.06 -19.97 -22.18
CA VAL A 24 -1.08 -20.92 -21.74
C VAL A 24 -1.80 -21.57 -22.95
N PRO A 25 -2.32 -20.83 -23.94
CA PRO A 25 -2.92 -21.44 -25.13
C PRO A 25 -1.95 -22.30 -25.95
N LEU A 26 -0.66 -21.95 -25.96
CA LEU A 26 0.35 -22.76 -26.64
C LEU A 26 0.51 -24.13 -25.96
N ILE A 27 0.58 -24.15 -24.63
CA ILE A 27 0.67 -25.39 -23.82
C ILE A 27 -0.64 -26.17 -23.87
N GLU A 28 -1.80 -25.52 -23.89
CA GLU A 28 -3.10 -26.18 -24.06
C GLU A 28 -3.23 -26.92 -25.39
N ARG A 29 -2.58 -26.40 -26.44
CA ARG A 29 -2.60 -27.02 -27.77
C ARG A 29 -1.59 -28.15 -27.94
N LEU A 30 -0.42 -28.07 -27.30
CA LEU A 30 0.74 -28.92 -27.58
C LEU A 30 1.21 -29.78 -26.39
N GLY A 31 0.75 -29.46 -25.18
CA GLY A 31 1.24 -30.05 -23.94
C GLY A 31 0.39 -31.20 -23.40
N THR A 32 0.91 -31.83 -22.36
CA THR A 32 0.20 -32.87 -21.60
C THR A 32 -0.77 -32.27 -20.59
N PRO A 33 -1.74 -33.04 -20.07
CA PRO A 33 -2.63 -32.57 -19.00
C PRO A 33 -1.89 -32.02 -17.78
N GLN A 34 -0.75 -32.62 -17.41
CA GLN A 34 0.08 -32.15 -16.30
C GLN A 34 0.75 -30.81 -16.62
N GLN A 35 1.25 -30.62 -17.85
CA GLN A 35 1.86 -29.35 -18.28
C GLN A 35 0.84 -28.22 -18.31
N ILE A 36 -0.39 -28.51 -18.75
CA ILE A 36 -1.49 -27.53 -18.77
C ILE A 36 -1.84 -27.07 -17.35
N ALA A 37 -1.97 -28.00 -16.40
CA ALA A 37 -2.26 -27.67 -15.01
C ALA A 37 -1.19 -26.74 -14.41
N ILE A 38 0.09 -27.10 -14.56
CA ILE A 38 1.22 -26.30 -14.08
C ILE A 38 1.24 -24.91 -14.74
N ALA A 39 1.00 -24.83 -16.05
CA ALA A 39 1.01 -23.57 -16.77
C ALA A 39 -0.10 -22.62 -16.30
N ARG A 40 -1.30 -23.14 -16.02
CA ARG A 40 -2.43 -22.33 -15.53
C ARG A 40 -2.19 -21.80 -14.11
N GLU A 41 -1.62 -22.61 -13.23
CA GLU A 41 -1.23 -22.14 -11.89
C GLU A 41 -0.11 -21.09 -11.96
N GLY A 42 0.88 -21.31 -12.83
CA GLY A 42 1.97 -20.35 -13.06
C GLY A 42 1.47 -19.00 -13.61
N ASP A 43 0.51 -19.01 -14.54
CA ASP A 43 -0.12 -17.79 -15.05
C ASP A 43 -0.84 -17.01 -13.93
N LEU A 44 -1.59 -17.73 -13.08
CA LEU A 44 -2.28 -17.14 -11.93
C LEU A 44 -1.30 -16.44 -10.98
N LEU A 45 -0.23 -17.13 -10.57
CA LEU A 45 0.79 -16.56 -9.68
C LEU A 45 1.59 -15.42 -10.33
N THR A 46 1.68 -15.38 -11.65
CA THR A 46 2.38 -14.31 -12.36
C THR A 46 1.54 -13.04 -12.46
N LYS A 47 0.23 -13.16 -12.71
CA LYS A 47 -0.67 -12.01 -12.86
C LYS A 47 -1.18 -11.45 -11.53
N GLU A 48 -1.36 -12.31 -10.51
CA GLU A 48 -1.84 -11.88 -9.20
C GLU A 48 -0.69 -11.35 -8.35
N ARG A 49 -0.55 -10.02 -8.37
CA ARG A 49 0.47 -9.30 -7.60
C ARG A 49 -0.22 -8.46 -6.54
N LEU A 50 0.46 -8.23 -5.41
CA LEU A 50 -0.04 -7.30 -4.39
C LEU A 50 -0.37 -5.92 -4.98
N CYS A 51 0.44 -5.44 -5.93
CA CYS A 51 0.23 -4.14 -6.59
C CYS A 51 -1.04 -4.06 -7.47
N CYS A 52 -1.74 -5.17 -7.73
CA CYS A 52 -2.96 -5.19 -8.53
C CYS A 52 -4.21 -4.74 -7.75
N GLY A 53 -4.12 -4.52 -6.43
CA GLY A 53 -5.25 -4.04 -5.64
C GLY A 53 -5.16 -4.25 -4.13
N LEU A 54 -4.00 -4.67 -3.62
CA LEU A 54 -3.78 -4.91 -2.19
C LEU A 54 -2.75 -3.94 -1.62
N SER A 55 -2.96 -3.55 -0.35
CA SER A 55 -2.03 -2.71 0.41
C SER A 55 -1.74 -3.35 1.76
N MET A 56 -0.47 -3.35 2.15
CA MET A 56 -0.05 -3.88 3.45
C MET A 56 -0.01 -2.80 4.54
N PHE A 57 0.19 -1.53 4.17
CA PHE A 57 0.46 -0.47 5.15
C PHE A 57 -0.71 -0.24 6.10
N GLU A 58 -1.95 -0.30 5.60
CA GLU A 58 -3.16 -0.20 6.42
C GLU A 58 -3.26 -1.33 7.46
N VAL A 59 -2.89 -2.55 7.07
CA VAL A 59 -2.87 -3.71 7.96
C VAL A 59 -1.83 -3.52 9.06
N ILE A 60 -0.65 -3.00 8.71
CA ILE A 60 0.41 -2.70 9.68
C ILE A 60 -0.07 -1.66 10.71
N LEU A 61 -0.63 -0.54 10.27
CA LEU A 61 -1.15 0.50 11.18
C LEU A 61 -2.27 -0.03 12.07
N THR A 62 -3.17 -0.84 11.51
CA THR A 62 -4.27 -1.46 12.26
C THR A 62 -3.74 -2.36 13.38
N ARG A 63 -2.67 -3.12 13.12
CA ARG A 63 -2.03 -3.96 14.15
C ARG A 63 -1.22 -3.15 15.16
N ILE A 64 -0.55 -2.08 14.75
CA ILE A 64 0.15 -1.21 15.71
C ILE A 64 -0.83 -0.56 16.68
N ARG A 65 -2.02 -0.17 16.20
CA ARG A 65 -3.07 0.40 17.05
C ARG A 65 -3.49 -0.53 18.20
N THR A 66 -3.46 -1.85 18.00
CA THR A 66 -3.79 -2.82 19.07
C THR A 66 -2.72 -2.93 20.15
N PHE A 67 -1.55 -2.31 19.97
CA PHE A 67 -0.55 -2.21 21.04
C PHE A 67 -0.79 -1.02 21.96
N LEU A 68 -1.72 -0.12 21.59
CA LEU A 68 -2.06 1.11 22.31
C LEU A 68 -3.37 0.94 23.11
N ASP A 69 -3.50 -0.18 23.81
CA ASP A 69 -4.72 -0.53 24.54
C ASP A 69 -4.79 0.10 25.95
N ASP A 70 -3.64 0.49 26.51
CA ASP A 70 -3.58 1.13 27.82
C ASP A 70 -4.34 2.48 27.83
N SER A 71 -5.13 2.70 28.88
CA SER A 71 -5.86 3.95 29.09
C SER A 71 -4.99 5.20 29.09
N ILE A 72 -3.70 5.09 29.44
CA ILE A 72 -2.78 6.25 29.50
C ILE A 72 -2.64 6.97 28.15
N TRP A 73 -2.84 6.27 27.03
CA TRP A 73 -2.75 6.87 25.69
C TRP A 73 -3.90 7.84 25.42
N ARG A 74 -5.09 7.57 26.00
CA ARG A 74 -6.33 8.33 25.78
C ARG A 74 -6.72 9.23 26.95
N GLY A 75 -6.22 8.95 28.15
CA GLY A 75 -6.63 9.65 29.36
C GLY A 75 -8.04 9.30 29.84
N PRO A 76 -8.53 9.99 30.89
CA PRO A 76 -9.90 9.86 31.39
C PRO A 76 -10.92 10.52 30.44
N LEU A 77 -12.22 10.45 30.80
CA LEU A 77 -13.25 11.18 30.05
C LEU A 77 -13.18 12.69 30.33
N PRO A 78 -13.50 13.54 29.33
CA PRO A 78 -13.43 14.99 29.48
C PRO A 78 -14.57 15.56 30.33
N SER A 79 -14.24 16.56 31.15
CA SER A 79 -15.18 17.22 32.08
C SER A 79 -16.37 17.89 31.38
N ASN A 80 -16.19 18.37 30.16
CA ASN A 80 -17.23 19.00 29.34
C ASN A 80 -18.07 17.99 28.53
N GLY A 81 -17.77 16.68 28.62
CA GLY A 81 -18.45 15.62 27.87
C GLY A 81 -18.15 15.60 26.37
N VAL A 82 -17.21 16.42 25.89
CA VAL A 82 -16.85 16.52 24.46
C VAL A 82 -15.38 16.16 24.23
N MET A 83 -14.44 16.96 24.75
CA MET A 83 -12.99 16.75 24.56
C MET A 83 -12.17 17.57 25.57
N HIS A 84 -10.93 17.14 25.82
CA HIS A 84 -9.96 17.89 26.62
C HIS A 84 -9.41 19.09 25.85
N VAL A 85 -9.39 20.27 26.47
CA VAL A 85 -8.88 21.51 25.86
C VAL A 85 -7.67 22.05 26.62
N ASP A 86 -7.76 22.14 27.95
CA ASP A 86 -6.66 22.65 28.78
C ASP A 86 -5.92 21.52 29.52
N ASP A 87 -6.54 20.35 29.64
CA ASP A 87 -5.95 19.21 30.33
C ASP A 87 -4.84 18.55 29.50
N CYS A 88 -3.72 18.21 30.16
CA CYS A 88 -2.58 17.53 29.56
C CYS A 88 -2.59 16.01 29.83
N VAL A 89 -3.70 15.34 29.52
CA VAL A 89 -3.93 13.92 29.86
C VAL A 89 -3.90 12.96 28.65
N GLU A 90 -3.75 13.48 27.44
CA GLU A 90 -3.71 12.70 26.19
C GLU A 90 -2.29 12.67 25.62
N PHE A 91 -1.89 11.57 24.95
CA PHE A 91 -0.51 11.42 24.45
C PHE A 91 -0.06 12.54 23.51
N HIS A 92 -0.96 13.09 22.67
CA HIS A 92 -0.60 14.18 21.75
C HIS A 92 -0.18 15.47 22.48
N ARG A 93 -0.61 15.69 23.72
CA ARG A 93 -0.15 16.80 24.57
C ARG A 93 1.30 16.60 24.99
N LEU A 94 1.66 15.38 25.38
CA LEU A 94 3.05 15.02 25.68
C LEU A 94 3.93 15.18 24.43
N TRP A 95 3.46 14.68 23.27
CA TRP A 95 4.18 14.84 22.01
C TRP A 95 4.35 16.32 21.62
N SER A 96 3.35 17.17 21.88
CA SER A 96 3.45 18.62 21.66
C SER A 96 4.55 19.27 22.53
N ALA A 97 4.73 18.80 23.77
CA ALA A 97 5.81 19.25 24.64
C ALA A 97 7.18 18.74 24.16
N MET A 98 7.28 17.49 23.71
CA MET A 98 8.51 16.96 23.08
C MET A 98 8.87 17.76 21.81
N GLN A 99 7.86 18.09 21.00
CA GLN A 99 8.01 18.94 19.82
C GLN A 99 8.48 20.34 20.16
N PHE A 100 7.92 20.94 21.22
CA PHE A 100 8.42 22.21 21.70
C PHE A 100 9.92 22.16 21.99
N VAL A 101 10.40 21.09 22.65
CA VAL A 101 11.82 20.92 22.98
C VAL A 101 12.69 20.78 21.74
N TYR A 102 12.36 19.89 20.81
CA TYR A 102 13.22 19.67 19.65
C TYR A 102 13.18 20.82 18.62
N CYS A 103 12.24 21.75 18.76
CA CYS A 103 12.22 22.99 17.98
C CYS A 103 13.05 24.13 18.62
N ILE A 104 13.60 23.95 19.83
CA ILE A 104 14.45 24.96 20.46
C ILE A 104 15.79 25.02 19.69
N PRO A 105 16.22 26.20 19.22
CA PRO A 105 17.51 26.34 18.55
C PRO A 105 18.65 25.94 19.47
N VAL A 106 19.55 25.09 18.97
CA VAL A 106 20.80 24.71 19.64
C VAL A 106 21.92 25.69 19.29
N GLY A 107 23.03 25.64 20.02
CA GLY A 107 24.20 26.45 19.73
C GLY A 107 24.81 26.15 18.36
N THR A 108 25.56 27.11 17.80
CA THR A 108 26.16 27.06 16.44
C THR A 108 27.03 25.82 16.16
N HIS A 109 27.47 25.12 17.20
CA HIS A 109 28.34 23.94 17.11
C HIS A 109 27.77 22.72 17.85
N GLU A 110 26.47 22.73 18.14
CA GLU A 110 25.74 21.59 18.70
C GLU A 110 24.93 20.88 17.60
N PHE A 111 24.71 19.57 17.74
CA PHE A 111 23.91 18.79 16.80
C PHE A 111 22.40 18.95 17.09
N THR A 112 21.59 18.92 16.05
CA THR A 112 20.12 18.98 16.13
C THR A 112 19.50 17.59 16.26
N VAL A 113 18.17 17.49 16.28
CA VAL A 113 17.46 16.21 16.49
C VAL A 113 17.40 15.35 15.22
N GLU A 114 17.46 15.98 14.04
CA GLU A 114 17.44 15.37 12.71
C GLU A 114 18.81 14.97 12.18
#